data_AF-A0A930Z0V3-F1
#
_entry.id   AF-A0A930Z0V3-F1
#
_cell.length_a   1.000
_cell.length_b   1.000
_cell.length_c   1.000
_cell.angle_alpha   90.00
_cell.angle_beta   90.00
_cell.angle_gamma   90.00
#
_symmetry.space_group_name_H-M   'P 1'
#
loop_
_entity.id
_entity.type
_entity.pdbx_description
1 polymer ?
#
loop_
_entity_poly.entity_id
_entity_poly.type
_entity_poly.pdbx_seq_one_letter_code
_entity_poly.pdbx_strand_id
1 'polypeptide(L)'
;MSSGATGRPRRTTGTAGTAGRATTGGAPTGGAPVSAGPVGDGSDRRRALGVDGEALAAQWYEDNGYEVLDRNWRRREGEVDLIVRRGKTVAFCEVKTRSTDRFGTGAESVLGAKQRRIRRLAARWLSELTPASGRSRVEVRFDVVSITAGRVEVIEDAF
;
A
#
# COMPACT_ATOMS: atom_id res chain seq x y z
N MET A 1 26.34 -22.27 -35.45
CA MET A 1 27.49 -21.42 -35.79
C MET A 1 27.81 -20.53 -34.60
N SER A 2 29.03 -20.71 -34.07
CA SER A 2 29.86 -19.84 -33.22
C SER A 2 29.23 -19.06 -32.07
N SER A 3 29.61 -19.34 -30.81
CA SER A 3 30.89 -18.99 -30.13
C SER A 3 30.74 -17.62 -29.42
N GLY A 4 31.16 -17.40 -28.17
CA GLY A 4 32.02 -18.19 -27.31
C GLY A 4 32.04 -17.62 -25.88
N ALA A 5 32.73 -18.36 -25.02
CA ALA A 5 32.93 -18.13 -23.60
C ALA A 5 33.93 -16.99 -23.31
N THR A 6 34.06 -16.67 -22.01
CA THR A 6 35.34 -16.53 -21.23
C THR A 6 35.47 -15.19 -20.50
N GLY A 7 35.80 -15.22 -19.19
CA GLY A 7 36.46 -14.09 -18.53
C GLY A 7 36.21 -13.87 -17.03
N ARG A 8 36.71 -14.75 -16.16
CA ARG A 8 37.32 -14.36 -14.84
C ARG A 8 38.84 -14.47 -15.05
N PRO A 9 39.78 -13.78 -14.34
CA PRO A 9 39.77 -13.61 -12.87
C PRO A 9 40.68 -12.48 -12.24
N ARG A 10 40.84 -12.49 -10.88
CA ARG A 10 42.03 -12.12 -10.03
C ARG A 10 42.42 -10.62 -9.90
N ARG A 11 43.07 -10.08 -8.85
CA ARG A 11 43.56 -10.48 -7.49
C ARG A 11 44.16 -9.25 -6.75
N THR A 12 44.22 -9.32 -5.41
CA THR A 12 45.29 -8.87 -4.44
C THR A 12 45.60 -7.36 -4.32
N THR A 13 46.09 -6.75 -3.22
CA THR A 13 46.97 -7.10 -2.07
C THR A 13 46.72 -6.11 -0.89
N GLY A 14 46.80 -6.51 0.39
CA GLY A 14 47.92 -6.15 1.32
C GLY A 14 47.47 -5.05 2.35
N THR A 15 47.91 -4.92 3.60
CA THR A 15 49.01 -5.48 4.41
C THR A 15 48.76 -5.19 5.92
N ALA A 16 49.51 -5.91 6.78
CA ALA A 16 49.56 -6.06 8.23
C ALA A 16 49.83 -4.84 9.17
N GLY A 17 49.68 -5.10 10.49
CA GLY A 17 50.32 -4.39 11.63
C GLY A 17 49.55 -4.58 12.96
N THR A 18 49.74 -5.67 13.72
CA THR A 18 50.66 -5.87 14.88
C THR A 18 50.19 -5.35 16.25
N ALA A 19 49.87 -6.33 17.11
CA ALA A 19 50.07 -6.50 18.56
C ALA A 19 50.20 -5.32 19.55
N GLY A 20 49.42 -5.43 20.64
CA GLY A 20 49.71 -4.88 21.97
C GLY A 20 48.91 -5.64 23.04
N ARG A 21 49.60 -6.19 24.05
CA ARG A 21 49.09 -7.18 25.03
C ARG A 21 48.81 -6.55 26.40
N ALA A 22 47.71 -7.00 27.00
CA ALA A 22 47.35 -7.16 28.44
C ALA A 22 47.43 -5.98 29.43
N THR A 23 46.33 -5.78 30.18
CA THR A 23 46.28 -6.06 31.64
C THR A 23 44.84 -6.01 32.20
N THR A 24 44.50 -7.07 32.95
CA THR A 24 43.65 -7.22 34.16
C THR A 24 42.54 -6.21 34.53
N GLY A 25 41.33 -6.76 34.81
CA GLY A 25 40.54 -6.36 36.00
C GLY A 25 39.02 -6.23 35.82
N GLY A 26 38.25 -7.14 36.42
CA GLY A 26 36.91 -6.86 36.98
C GLY A 26 35.67 -7.19 36.15
N ALA A 27 34.82 -8.07 36.68
CA ALA A 27 33.40 -8.23 36.34
C ALA A 27 32.62 -8.41 37.66
N PRO A 28 31.29 -8.27 37.72
CA PRO A 28 30.38 -7.46 36.90
C PRO A 28 29.37 -6.66 37.76
N THR A 29 28.89 -5.49 37.32
CA THR A 29 27.60 -4.97 37.79
C THR A 29 26.99 -4.00 36.79
N GLY A 30 25.81 -4.35 36.29
CA GLY A 30 24.74 -3.41 35.96
C GLY A 30 24.81 -2.71 34.61
N GLY A 31 23.99 -3.16 33.66
CA GLY A 31 23.60 -2.37 32.49
C GLY A 31 23.55 -3.19 31.21
N ALA A 32 22.48 -3.95 31.01
CA ALA A 32 22.15 -4.44 29.68
C ALA A 32 21.92 -3.24 28.74
N PRO A 33 22.47 -3.22 27.52
CA PRO A 33 22.01 -2.27 26.52
C PRO A 33 20.57 -2.66 26.18
N VAL A 34 19.60 -1.83 26.56
CA VAL A 34 18.29 -1.89 25.92
C VAL A 34 18.53 -1.54 24.45
N SER A 35 18.51 -2.56 23.60
CA SER A 35 18.50 -2.37 22.16
C SER A 35 17.29 -1.51 21.83
N ALA A 36 17.54 -0.25 21.47
CA ALA A 36 16.57 0.55 20.76
C ALA A 36 16.29 -0.16 19.43
N GLY A 37 15.24 -1.01 19.43
CA GLY A 37 14.66 -1.50 18.19
C GLY A 37 14.25 -0.31 17.32
N PRO A 38 14.20 -0.47 15.99
CA PRO A 38 13.91 0.65 15.11
C PRO A 38 12.54 1.19 15.49
N VAL A 39 12.52 2.42 15.99
CA VAL A 39 11.33 3.25 16.10
C VAL A 39 10.89 3.57 14.67
N GLY A 40 10.30 2.58 14.00
CA GLY A 40 9.57 2.81 12.76
C GLY A 40 8.54 3.87 13.08
N ASP A 41 8.64 5.01 12.39
CA ASP A 41 7.76 6.12 12.65
C ASP A 41 6.30 5.66 12.46
N GLY A 42 5.35 6.29 13.17
CA GLY A 42 3.95 5.89 13.05
C GLY A 42 3.39 5.95 11.62
N SER A 43 4.10 6.59 10.68
CA SER A 43 3.74 6.69 9.27
C SER A 43 4.11 5.45 8.47
N ASP A 44 5.25 4.82 8.73
CA ASP A 44 5.64 3.52 8.14
C ASP A 44 4.67 2.42 8.54
N ARG A 45 4.28 2.40 9.83
CA ARG A 45 3.27 1.46 10.32
C ARG A 45 1.90 1.71 9.71
N ARG A 46 1.47 2.97 9.60
CA ARG A 46 0.20 3.32 8.96
C ARG A 46 0.21 2.97 7.47
N ARG A 47 1.33 3.16 6.80
CA ARG A 47 1.53 2.81 5.39
C ARG A 47 1.52 1.31 5.18
N ALA A 48 2.22 0.55 6.02
CA ALA A 48 2.18 -0.92 5.99
C ALA A 48 0.75 -1.43 6.23
N LEU A 49 0.06 -0.93 7.26
CA LEU A 49 -1.36 -1.25 7.51
C LEU A 49 -2.29 -0.85 6.35
N GLY A 50 -1.96 0.24 5.63
CA GLY A 50 -2.69 0.66 4.44
C GLY A 50 -2.47 -0.29 3.26
N VAL A 51 -1.22 -0.69 3.00
CA VAL A 51 -0.86 -1.66 1.95
C VAL A 51 -1.46 -3.03 2.22
N ASP A 52 -1.39 -3.50 3.47
CA ASP A 52 -2.00 -4.75 3.90
C ASP A 52 -3.53 -4.69 3.77
N GLY A 53 -4.13 -3.54 4.10
CA GLY A 53 -5.56 -3.31 3.93
C GLY A 53 -6.00 -3.32 2.48
N GLU A 54 -5.30 -2.62 1.59
CA GLU A 54 -5.60 -2.60 0.16
C GLU A 54 -5.52 -4.01 -0.45
N ALA A 55 -4.53 -4.81 -0.04
CA ALA A 55 -4.40 -6.19 -0.48
C ALA A 55 -5.57 -7.07 0.00
N LEU A 56 -5.98 -6.95 1.27
CA LEU A 56 -7.14 -7.67 1.81
C LEU A 56 -8.45 -7.25 1.13
N ALA A 57 -8.63 -5.97 0.83
CA ALA A 57 -9.79 -5.48 0.10
C ALA A 57 -9.83 -6.06 -1.32
N ALA A 58 -8.71 -6.04 -2.04
CA ALA A 58 -8.62 -6.60 -3.39
C ALA A 58 -8.97 -8.09 -3.39
N GLN A 59 -8.38 -8.87 -2.47
CA GLN A 59 -8.67 -10.29 -2.33
C GLN A 59 -10.16 -10.54 -2.05
N TRP A 60 -10.78 -9.77 -1.14
CA TRP A 60 -12.20 -9.90 -0.85
C TRP A 60 -13.05 -9.69 -2.11
N TYR A 61 -12.74 -8.68 -2.93
CA TYR A 61 -13.46 -8.43 -4.17
C TYR A 61 -13.28 -9.57 -5.19
N GLU A 62 -12.06 -10.08 -5.36
CA GLU A 62 -11.76 -11.23 -6.22
C GLU A 62 -12.56 -12.47 -5.80
N ASP A 63 -12.54 -12.78 -4.50
CA ASP A 63 -13.30 -13.90 -3.92
C ASP A 63 -14.83 -13.74 -4.09
N ASN A 64 -15.31 -12.50 -4.27
CA ASN A 64 -16.72 -12.16 -4.50
C ASN A 64 -17.05 -11.94 -6.00
N GLY A 65 -16.17 -12.39 -6.90
CA GLY A 65 -16.43 -12.43 -8.34
C GLY A 65 -16.23 -11.09 -9.06
N TYR A 66 -15.45 -10.18 -8.47
CA TYR A 66 -15.00 -8.96 -9.13
C TYR A 66 -13.61 -9.15 -9.74
N GLU A 67 -13.34 -8.40 -10.79
CA GLU A 67 -12.00 -8.24 -11.35
C GLU A 67 -11.37 -6.96 -10.82
N VAL A 68 -10.13 -7.03 -10.35
CA VAL A 68 -9.35 -5.84 -9.97
C VAL A 68 -8.78 -5.20 -11.25
N LEU A 69 -9.22 -3.98 -11.55
CA LEU A 69 -8.80 -3.22 -12.73
C LEU A 69 -7.57 -2.37 -12.46
N ASP A 70 -7.52 -1.76 -11.27
CA ASP A 70 -6.42 -0.89 -10.87
C ASP A 70 -6.32 -0.83 -9.35
N ARG A 71 -5.11 -0.53 -8.87
CA ARG A 71 -4.77 -0.44 -7.46
C ARG A 71 -3.94 0.81 -7.25
N ASN A 72 -4.29 1.58 -6.23
CA ASN A 72 -3.55 2.76 -5.82
C ASN A 72 -3.35 3.75 -6.99
N TRP A 73 -4.42 3.98 -7.76
CA TRP A 73 -4.37 4.76 -8.98
C TRP A 73 -4.25 6.25 -8.66
N ARG A 74 -3.12 6.86 -9.05
CA ARG A 74 -2.78 8.24 -8.70
C ARG A 74 -2.77 9.18 -9.88
N ARG A 75 -3.34 10.37 -9.70
CA ARG A 75 -3.18 11.54 -10.58
C ARG A 75 -2.90 12.78 -9.73
N ARG A 76 -2.59 13.90 -10.38
CA ARG A 76 -2.20 15.15 -9.71
C ARG A 76 -3.25 15.64 -8.69
N GLU A 77 -4.52 15.38 -8.97
CA GLU A 77 -5.68 15.82 -8.19
C GLU A 77 -6.10 14.85 -7.07
N GLY A 78 -5.49 13.67 -6.97
CA GLY A 78 -5.75 12.69 -5.92
C GLY A 78 -5.53 11.24 -6.33
N GLU A 79 -6.03 10.33 -5.51
CA GLU A 79 -5.87 8.89 -5.67
C GLU A 79 -7.19 8.15 -5.45
N VAL A 80 -7.30 6.97 -6.06
CA VAL A 80 -8.34 5.97 -5.81
C VAL A 80 -7.63 4.70 -5.35
N ASP A 81 -8.00 4.17 -4.18
CA ASP A 81 -7.29 3.05 -3.56
C ASP A 81 -7.46 1.76 -4.37
N LEU A 82 -8.67 1.48 -4.85
CA LEU A 82 -8.98 0.27 -5.59
C LEU A 82 -10.09 0.50 -6.61
N ILE A 83 -9.95 -0.06 -7.82
CA ILE A 83 -10.95 0.00 -8.88
C ILE A 83 -11.26 -1.43 -9.29
N VAL A 84 -12.53 -1.83 -9.19
CA VAL A 84 -12.97 -3.20 -9.46
C VAL A 84 -14.15 -3.24 -10.43
N ARG A 85 -14.35 -4.36 -11.11
CA ARG A 85 -15.44 -4.58 -12.06
C ARG A 85 -16.20 -5.86 -11.78
N ARG A 86 -17.53 -5.79 -11.86
CA ARG A 86 -18.39 -6.98 -11.97
C ARG A 86 -19.46 -6.73 -13.03
N GLY A 87 -19.40 -7.48 -14.14
CA GLY A 87 -20.28 -7.25 -15.29
C GLY A 87 -20.11 -5.84 -15.86
N LYS A 88 -21.18 -5.04 -15.81
CA LYS A 88 -21.19 -3.65 -16.31
C LYS A 88 -20.84 -2.61 -15.24
N THR A 89 -20.76 -3.03 -13.98
CA THR A 89 -20.51 -2.14 -12.86
C THR A 89 -19.00 -2.01 -12.65
N VAL A 90 -18.52 -0.77 -12.63
CA VAL A 90 -17.17 -0.40 -12.18
C VAL A 90 -17.31 0.34 -10.86
N ALA A 91 -16.73 -0.24 -9.80
CA ALA A 91 -16.74 0.33 -8.47
C ALA A 91 -15.40 0.99 -8.14
N PHE A 92 -15.46 2.25 -7.72
CA PHE A 92 -14.32 3.01 -7.22
C PHE A 92 -14.35 2.96 -5.70
N CYS A 93 -13.36 2.29 -5.13
CA CYS A 93 -13.35 1.89 -3.74
C CYS A 93 -12.36 2.73 -2.95
N GLU A 94 -12.82 3.20 -1.80
CA GLU A 94 -12.00 3.85 -0.78
C GLU A 94 -11.76 2.86 0.36
N VAL A 95 -10.50 2.55 0.66
CA VAL A 95 -10.10 1.55 1.66
C VAL A 95 -9.65 2.26 2.94
N LYS A 96 -10.27 1.89 4.07
CA LYS A 96 -9.96 2.44 5.38
C LYS A 96 -9.53 1.35 6.35
N THR A 97 -8.23 1.25 6.59
CA THR A 97 -7.70 0.42 7.67
C THR A 97 -7.79 1.16 9.00
N ARG A 98 -8.40 0.55 10.02
CA ARG A 98 -8.51 1.12 11.37
C ARG A 98 -7.72 0.29 12.37
N SER A 99 -7.04 0.99 13.27
CA SER A 99 -6.47 0.41 14.50
C SER A 99 -7.36 0.64 15.73
N THR A 100 -8.26 1.63 15.71
CA THR A 100 -9.24 1.96 16.77
C THR A 100 -10.45 2.76 16.22
N ASP A 101 -11.59 2.77 16.92
CA ASP A 101 -12.90 3.28 16.43
C ASP A 101 -13.22 4.78 16.62
N ARG A 102 -12.27 5.67 16.95
CA ARG A 102 -12.61 7.09 17.23
C ARG A 102 -12.64 7.98 15.98
N PHE A 103 -13.77 8.67 15.74
CA PHE A 103 -13.89 9.80 14.81
C PHE A 103 -14.05 11.13 15.56
N GLY A 104 -13.50 12.22 15.01
CA GLY A 104 -13.64 13.60 15.50
C GLY A 104 -14.65 14.45 14.70
N THR A 105 -15.06 15.58 15.25
CA THR A 105 -16.21 16.43 14.88
C THR A 105 -16.07 17.28 13.60
N GLY A 106 -15.06 17.04 12.75
CA GLY A 106 -14.87 17.74 11.46
C GLY A 106 -15.24 16.90 10.22
N ALA A 107 -15.91 15.76 10.43
CA ALA A 107 -15.98 14.69 9.44
C ALA A 107 -16.80 15.03 8.18
N GLU A 108 -17.91 15.78 8.31
CA GLU A 108 -18.89 15.94 7.22
C GLU A 108 -18.39 16.79 6.05
N SER A 109 -17.82 17.97 6.31
CA SER A 109 -17.27 18.84 5.25
C SER A 109 -16.11 18.18 4.50
N VAL A 110 -15.29 17.41 5.22
CA VAL A 110 -14.18 16.62 4.66
C VAL A 110 -14.72 15.46 3.84
N LEU A 111 -15.78 14.79 4.32
CA LEU A 111 -16.44 13.69 3.62
C LEU A 111 -16.96 14.16 2.26
N GLY A 112 -17.71 15.26 2.22
CA GLY A 112 -18.25 15.79 0.96
C GLY A 112 -17.17 16.21 -0.04
N ALA A 113 -16.09 16.85 0.44
CA ALA A 113 -14.95 17.20 -0.43
C ALA A 113 -14.25 15.97 -1.00
N LYS A 114 -14.10 14.92 -0.18
CA LYS A 114 -13.49 13.65 -0.57
C LYS A 114 -14.34 12.90 -1.60
N GLN A 115 -15.65 12.77 -1.38
CA GLN A 115 -16.58 12.17 -2.35
C GLN A 115 -16.53 12.90 -3.70
N ARG A 116 -16.58 14.24 -3.71
CA ARG A 116 -16.46 15.03 -4.95
C ARG A 116 -15.13 14.78 -5.67
N ARG A 117 -14.03 14.58 -4.94
CA ARG A 117 -12.72 14.25 -5.52
C ARG A 117 -12.74 12.87 -6.18
N ILE A 118 -13.26 11.86 -5.49
CA ILE A 118 -13.34 10.49 -6.01
C ILE A 118 -14.21 10.44 -7.27
N ARG A 119 -15.37 11.12 -7.29
CA ARG A 119 -16.21 11.21 -8.51
C ARG A 119 -15.47 11.81 -9.71
N ARG A 120 -14.63 12.84 -9.49
CA ARG A 120 -13.80 13.43 -10.57
C ARG A 120 -12.71 12.46 -11.04
N LEU A 121 -12.06 11.77 -10.12
CA LEU A 121 -11.05 10.77 -10.43
C LEU A 121 -11.65 9.61 -11.23
N ALA A 122 -12.85 9.15 -10.86
CA ALA A 122 -13.57 8.12 -11.58
C ALA A 122 -13.88 8.53 -13.03
N ALA A 123 -14.41 9.74 -13.24
CA ALA A 123 -14.64 10.27 -14.58
C ALA A 123 -13.35 10.32 -15.42
N ARG A 124 -12.23 10.71 -14.80
CA ARG A 124 -10.93 10.73 -15.47
C ARG A 124 -10.43 9.32 -15.81
N TRP A 125 -10.47 8.39 -14.87
CA TRP A 125 -10.06 7.00 -15.10
C TRP A 125 -10.84 6.38 -16.26
N LEU A 126 -12.16 6.58 -16.30
CA LEU A 126 -13.02 6.11 -17.40
C LEU A 126 -12.64 6.74 -18.74
N SER A 127 -12.30 8.03 -18.76
CA SER A 127 -11.87 8.72 -19.98
C SER A 127 -10.52 8.20 -20.50
N GLU A 128 -9.60 7.83 -19.60
CA GLU A 128 -8.27 7.32 -19.95
C GLU A 128 -8.32 5.85 -20.41
N LEU A 129 -9.30 5.07 -19.95
CA LEU A 129 -9.55 3.71 -20.43
C LEU A 129 -10.10 3.67 -21.87
N THR A 130 -10.63 4.80 -22.39
CA THR A 130 -11.39 4.83 -23.64
C THR A 130 -10.56 5.35 -24.82
N PRO A 131 -9.79 4.47 -25.49
CA PRO A 131 -9.68 4.52 -26.94
C PRO A 131 -10.15 3.16 -27.52
N ALA A 132 -11.17 3.20 -28.39
CA ALA A 132 -11.60 2.11 -29.28
C ALA A 132 -12.60 1.02 -28.81
N SER A 133 -12.96 0.89 -27.53
CA SER A 133 -13.98 -0.10 -27.13
C SER A 133 -15.38 0.51 -27.16
N GLY A 134 -16.29 -0.06 -27.95
CA GLY A 134 -17.65 0.44 -28.18
C GLY A 134 -18.41 0.84 -26.92
N ARG A 135 -19.35 1.77 -27.08
CA ARG A 135 -20.19 2.46 -26.07
C ARG A 135 -21.05 1.52 -25.21
N SER A 136 -20.45 0.55 -24.53
CA SER A 136 -21.14 -0.21 -23.51
C SER A 136 -21.37 0.71 -22.33
N ARG A 137 -22.63 0.84 -21.91
CA ARG A 137 -23.02 1.66 -20.77
C ARG A 137 -22.40 1.05 -19.51
N VAL A 138 -21.36 1.69 -18.99
CA VAL A 138 -20.76 1.37 -17.71
C VAL A 138 -21.63 1.96 -16.60
N GLU A 139 -21.94 1.14 -15.61
CA GLU A 139 -22.54 1.59 -14.36
C GLU A 139 -21.42 1.93 -13.39
N VAL A 140 -21.46 3.13 -12.82
CA VAL A 140 -20.43 3.59 -11.90
C VAL A 140 -20.97 3.48 -10.48
N ARG A 141 -20.17 2.90 -9.60
CA ARG A 141 -20.47 2.74 -8.18
C ARG A 141 -19.32 3.25 -7.32
N PHE A 142 -19.62 3.73 -6.12
CA PHE A 142 -18.60 4.18 -5.17
C PHE A 142 -18.75 3.41 -3.86
N ASP A 143 -17.72 2.64 -3.53
CA ASP A 143 -17.75 1.74 -2.39
C ASP A 143 -16.81 2.25 -1.29
N VAL A 144 -17.14 1.95 -0.03
CA VAL A 144 -16.22 2.15 1.11
C VAL A 144 -15.92 0.79 1.72
N VAL A 145 -14.63 0.46 1.79
CA VAL A 145 -14.14 -0.75 2.44
C VAL A 145 -13.55 -0.36 3.79
N SER A 146 -14.05 -0.97 4.87
CA SER A 146 -13.48 -0.82 6.21
C SER A 146 -12.77 -2.11 6.61
N ILE A 147 -11.56 -1.97 7.14
CA ILE A 147 -10.74 -3.09 7.59
C ILE A 147 -10.38 -2.90 9.05
N THR A 148 -10.84 -3.83 9.87
CA THR A 148 -10.62 -3.84 11.32
C THR A 148 -10.19 -5.23 11.74
N ALA A 149 -8.98 -5.35 12.30
CA ALA A 149 -8.41 -6.63 12.75
C ALA A 149 -8.48 -7.76 11.68
N GLY A 150 -8.22 -7.41 10.41
CA GLY A 150 -8.28 -8.35 9.28
C GLY A 150 -9.69 -8.65 8.76
N ARG A 151 -10.75 -8.18 9.42
CA ARG A 151 -12.12 -8.28 8.94
C ARG A 151 -12.37 -7.21 7.87
N VAL A 152 -12.89 -7.63 6.72
CA VAL A 152 -13.30 -6.75 5.63
C VAL A 152 -14.81 -6.53 5.69
N GLU A 153 -15.22 -5.27 5.68
CA GLU A 153 -16.62 -4.85 5.54
C GLU A 153 -16.75 -3.90 4.36
N VAL A 154 -17.65 -4.21 3.43
CA VAL A 154 -17.89 -3.41 2.23
C VAL A 154 -19.26 -2.75 2.32
N ILE A 155 -19.28 -1.43 2.19
CA ILE A 155 -20.50 -0.65 1.97
C ILE A 155 -20.53 -0.32 0.48
N GLU A 156 -21.40 -1.01 -0.25
CA GLU A 156 -21.66 -0.72 -1.66
C GLU A 156 -22.52 0.55 -1.79
N ASP A 157 -22.33 1.29 -2.89
CA ASP A 157 -23.12 2.51 -3.19
C ASP A 157 -23.09 3.53 -2.03
N ALA A 158 -21.92 3.67 -1.41
CA ALA A 158 -21.73 4.50 -0.23
C ALA A 158 -21.99 6.01 -0.48
N PHE A 159 -21.86 6.48 -1.73
CA PHE A 159 -22.16 7.86 -2.11
C PHE A 159 -22.29 8.11 -3.62
#